data_AF-A0A554V9Z5-F1
#
_entry.id   AF-A0A554V9Z5-F1
#
_cell.length_a   1.000
_cell.length_b   1.000
_cell.length_c   1.000
_cell.angle_alpha   90.00
_cell.angle_beta   90.00
_cell.angle_gamma   90.00
#
_symmetry.space_group_name_H-M   'P 1'
#
loop_
_entity.id
_entity.type
_entity.pdbx_description
1 polymer ?
#
loop_
_entity_poly.entity_id
_entity_poly.type
_entity_poly.pdbx_seq_one_letter_code
_entity_poly.pdbx_strand_id
1 'polypeptide(L)'
;MKESSKTLTRKELYDLVWSSPLTKLAKEFSYSDSGLRKICKKHNIPLPKAGYWAKIKYNKKVIKVPLPISKKNQNDEIEIRIDKENNREKSHPNSIIA
;
A
#
# COMPACT_ATOMS: atom_id res chain seq x y z
N MET A 1 -13.66 16.17 -15.77
CA MET A 1 -14.10 15.84 -14.39
C MET A 1 -13.91 14.33 -14.19
N LYS A 2 -12.87 13.89 -13.49
CA LYS A 2 -12.71 12.48 -13.10
C LYS A 2 -12.34 12.44 -11.62
N GLU A 3 -13.34 12.64 -10.77
CA GLU A 3 -13.28 12.13 -9.40
C GLU A 3 -13.01 10.63 -9.49
N SER A 4 -11.86 10.20 -9.01
CA SER A 4 -11.44 8.81 -9.02
C SER A 4 -11.24 8.35 -7.57
N SER A 5 -12.23 8.53 -6.69
CA SER A 5 -12.17 7.86 -5.38
C SER A 5 -12.32 6.35 -5.58
N LYS A 6 -11.42 5.58 -4.96
CA LYS A 6 -11.46 4.11 -4.98
C LYS A 6 -11.76 3.64 -3.57
N THR A 7 -12.97 3.10 -3.38
CA THR A 7 -13.40 2.51 -2.12
C THR A 7 -13.01 1.04 -2.11
N LEU A 8 -12.20 0.64 -1.14
CA LEU A 8 -11.68 -0.72 -0.98
C LEU A 8 -12.02 -1.22 0.42
N THR A 9 -12.30 -2.50 0.59
CA THR A 9 -12.39 -3.06 1.96
C THR A 9 -10.99 -3.33 2.54
N ARG A 10 -10.90 -3.46 3.86
CA ARG A 10 -9.68 -3.93 4.55
C ARG A 10 -9.07 -5.19 3.92
N LYS A 11 -9.92 -6.15 3.51
CA LYS A 11 -9.49 -7.40 2.88
C LYS A 11 -8.97 -7.17 1.46
N GLU A 12 -9.66 -6.36 0.67
CA GLU A 12 -9.23 -5.97 -0.68
C GLU A 12 -7.88 -5.25 -0.64
N LEU A 13 -7.69 -4.29 0.28
CA LEU A 13 -6.43 -3.59 0.42
C LEU A 13 -5.30 -4.53 0.86
N TYR A 14 -5.59 -5.50 1.73
CA TYR A 14 -4.64 -6.56 2.06
C TYR A 14 -4.27 -7.36 0.82
N ASP A 15 -5.24 -7.85 0.05
CA ASP A 15 -4.96 -8.68 -1.13
C ASP A 15 -4.10 -7.92 -2.15
N LEU A 16 -4.44 -6.65 -2.40
CA LEU A 16 -3.64 -5.75 -3.23
C LEU A 16 -2.20 -5.59 -2.72
N VAL A 17 -2.01 -5.35 -1.42
CA VAL A 17 -0.69 -5.19 -0.79
C VAL A 17 0.12 -6.49 -0.81
N TRP A 18 -0.53 -7.65 -0.90
CA TRP A 18 0.13 -8.96 -0.97
C TRP A 18 0.31 -9.47 -2.40
N SER A 19 -0.47 -8.94 -3.35
CA SER A 19 -0.38 -9.21 -4.79
C SER A 19 0.59 -8.26 -5.50
N SER A 20 0.69 -7.01 -5.04
CA SER A 20 1.59 -5.99 -5.59
C SER A 20 2.21 -5.10 -4.52
N PRO A 21 3.45 -4.61 -4.73
CA PRO A 21 4.11 -3.72 -3.78
C PRO A 21 3.38 -2.39 -3.67
N LEU A 22 3.40 -1.81 -2.45
CA LEU A 22 2.85 -0.48 -2.16
C LEU A 22 3.32 0.58 -3.16
N THR A 23 4.56 0.52 -3.64
CA THR A 23 5.08 1.44 -4.65
C THR A 23 4.33 1.36 -5.98
N LYS A 24 3.85 0.18 -6.38
CA LYS A 24 3.03 0.01 -7.59
C LYS A 24 1.60 0.49 -7.35
N LEU A 25 1.01 0.13 -6.19
CA LEU A 25 -0.31 0.61 -5.78
C LEU A 25 -0.34 2.14 -5.66
N ALA A 26 0.69 2.74 -5.06
CA ALA A 26 0.87 4.18 -4.95
C ALA A 26 0.87 4.86 -6.32
N LYS A 27 1.53 4.26 -7.32
CA LYS A 27 1.50 4.76 -8.71
C LYS A 27 0.12 4.62 -9.36
N GLU A 28 -0.56 3.49 -9.13
CA GLU A 28 -1.88 3.22 -9.70
C GLU A 28 -2.98 4.10 -9.09
N PHE A 29 -2.88 4.34 -7.78
CA PHE A 29 -3.80 5.17 -7.00
C PHE A 29 -3.36 6.64 -6.92
N SER A 30 -2.30 7.05 -7.63
CA SER A 30 -1.66 8.38 -7.50
C SER A 30 -1.57 8.86 -6.04
N TYR A 31 -1.19 7.96 -5.15
CA TYR A 31 -1.17 8.17 -3.71
C TYR A 31 0.27 8.13 -3.20
N SER A 32 0.52 8.73 -2.03
CA SER A 32 1.84 8.65 -1.40
C SER A 32 2.05 7.30 -0.72
N ASP A 33 3.23 6.67 -0.87
CA ASP A 33 3.59 5.41 -0.19
C ASP A 33 3.41 5.52 1.34
N SER A 34 3.85 6.65 1.90
CA SER A 34 3.68 6.98 3.32
C SER A 34 2.21 7.10 3.72
N GLY A 35 1.34 7.61 2.85
CA GLY A 35 -0.10 7.68 3.06
C GLY A 35 -0.74 6.30 3.09
N LEU A 36 -0.48 5.47 2.08
CA LEU A 36 -0.94 4.08 2.04
C LEU A 36 -0.47 3.28 3.25
N ARG A 37 0.78 3.50 3.69
CA ARG A 37 1.33 2.88 4.90
C ARG A 37 0.61 3.36 6.17
N LYS A 38 0.28 4.64 6.28
CA LYS A 38 -0.51 5.19 7.40
C LYS A 38 -1.90 4.57 7.46
N ILE A 39 -2.57 4.44 6.31
CA ILE A 39 -3.87 3.78 6.18
C ILE A 39 -3.75 2.33 6.63
N CYS A 40 -2.81 1.56 6.08
CA CYS A 40 -2.61 0.16 6.48
C CYS A 40 -2.34 0.01 7.98
N LYS A 41 -1.54 0.91 8.57
CA LYS A 41 -1.28 0.93 10.02
C LYS A 41 -2.56 1.25 10.82
N LYS A 42 -3.35 2.22 10.37
CA LYS A 42 -4.64 2.60 11.00
C LYS A 42 -5.64 1.44 11.00
N HIS A 43 -5.76 0.73 9.88
CA HIS A 43 -6.66 -0.41 9.71
C HIS A 43 -6.07 -1.76 10.16
N ASN A 44 -4.92 -1.75 10.85
CA ASN A 44 -4.24 -2.96 11.33
C ASN A 44 -4.07 -4.02 10.21
N ILE A 45 -3.66 -3.57 9.02
CA ILE A 45 -3.36 -4.42 7.87
C ILE A 45 -1.87 -4.79 7.94
N PRO A 46 -1.51 -6.08 8.03
CA PRO A 46 -0.12 -6.49 8.06
C PRO A 46 0.51 -6.23 6.69
N LEU A 47 1.51 -5.34 6.70
CA LEU A 47 2.31 -5.03 5.53
C LEU A 47 3.46 -6.06 5.40
N PRO A 48 3.82 -6.47 4.17
CA PRO A 48 5.02 -7.27 3.97
C PRO A 48 6.26 -6.49 4.47
N LYS A 49 7.16 -7.19 5.18
CA LYS A 49 8.41 -6.58 5.66
C LYS A 49 9.24 -6.03 4.49
N ALA A 50 10.01 -4.97 4.75
CA ALA A 50 11.00 -4.48 3.80
C ALA A 50 11.93 -5.65 3.39
N GLY A 51 12.02 -5.92 2.09
CA GLY A 51 12.77 -7.06 1.54
C GLY A 51 11.93 -8.30 1.17
N TYR A 52 10.64 -8.37 1.53
CA TYR A 52 9.74 -9.44 1.06
C TYR A 52 9.66 -9.46 -0.48
N TRP A 53 9.49 -8.30 -1.10
CA TRP A 53 9.44 -8.16 -2.56
C TRP A 53 10.78 -8.46 -3.23
N ALA A 54 11.89 -8.15 -2.58
CA ALA A 54 13.21 -8.57 -3.05
C ALA A 54 13.30 -10.10 -3.08
N LYS A 55 12.87 -10.78 -2.00
CA LYS A 55 12.82 -12.25 -1.96
C LYS A 55 11.93 -12.84 -3.07
N ILE A 56 10.76 -12.26 -3.34
CA ILE A 56 9.92 -12.66 -4.49
C ILE A 56 10.66 -12.47 -5.81
N LYS A 57 11.30 -11.31 -6.02
CA LYS A 57 12.06 -11.01 -7.25
C LYS A 57 13.19 -12.01 -7.50
N TYR A 58 13.82 -12.51 -6.44
CA TYR A 58 14.84 -13.56 -6.50
C TYR A 58 14.26 -14.98 -6.40
N ASN A 59 12.95 -15.15 -6.61
CA ASN A 59 12.24 -16.42 -6.59
C ASN A 59 12.45 -17.25 -5.31
N LYS A 60 12.75 -16.59 -4.18
CA LYS A 60 12.96 -17.25 -2.89
C LYS A 60 11.62 -17.59 -2.23
N LYS A 61 11.61 -18.65 -1.43
CA LYS A 61 10.45 -19.01 -0.60
C LYS A 61 10.12 -17.84 0.33
N VAL A 62 8.93 -17.26 0.13
CA VAL A 62 8.40 -16.19 0.97
C VAL A 62 7.21 -16.70 1.76
N ILE A 63 7.16 -16.34 3.04
CA ILE A 63 6.03 -16.66 3.90
C ILE A 63 5.05 -15.50 3.79
N LYS A 64 3.87 -15.76 3.23
CA LYS A 64 2.76 -14.81 3.30
C LYS A 64 2.24 -14.81 4.73
N VAL A 65 2.24 -13.64 5.38
CA VAL A 65 1.65 -13.50 6.72
C VAL A 65 0.15 -13.40 6.49
N PRO A 66 -0.64 -14.42 6.88
CA PRO A 66 -2.08 -14.40 6.65
C PRO A 66 -2.70 -13.20 7.36
N LEU A 67 -3.70 -12.58 6.71
CA LEU A 67 -4.49 -11.50 7.31
C LEU A 67 -5.04 -11.99 8.65
N PRO A 68 -4.70 -11.36 9.79
CA PRO A 68 -5.32 -11.71 11.05
C PRO A 68 -6.82 -11.42 10.95
N ILE A 69 -7.62 -12.47 11.15
CA ILE A 69 -9.07 -12.43 11.16
C ILE A 69 -9.48 -11.63 12.39
N SER A 70 -9.56 -10.31 12.25
CA SER A 70 -9.98 -9.44 13.34
C SER A 70 -11.52 -9.41 13.35
N LYS A 71 -12.12 -10.01 14.39
CA LYS A 71 -13.59 -10.07 14.59
C LYS A 71 -14.26 -8.69 14.73
N LYS A 72 -13.49 -7.61 14.92
CA LYS A 72 -14.06 -6.31 15.30
C LYS A 72 -14.51 -5.42 14.14
N ASN A 73 -13.86 -5.45 12.96
CA ASN A 73 -14.24 -4.57 11.83
C ASN A 73 -13.78 -5.16 10.48
N GLN A 74 -14.58 -6.05 9.88
CA GLN A 74 -14.27 -6.62 8.55
C GLN A 74 -14.69 -5.68 7.40
N ASN A 75 -15.59 -4.74 7.68
CA ASN A 75 -16.16 -3.78 6.73
C ASN A 75 -15.56 -2.37 6.87
N ASP A 76 -14.29 -2.26 7.26
CA ASP A 76 -13.59 -0.97 7.15
C ASP A 76 -13.45 -0.64 5.66
N GLU A 77 -14.32 0.23 5.17
CA GLU A 77 -14.28 0.81 3.83
C GLU A 77 -13.24 1.92 3.83
N ILE A 78 -12.20 1.70 3.03
CA ILE A 78 -11.07 2.59 2.87
C ILE A 78 -11.27 3.34 1.56
N GLU A 79 -11.71 4.59 1.65
CA GLU A 79 -11.78 5.49 0.51
C GLU A 79 -10.38 6.07 0.24
N ILE A 80 -9.78 5.67 -0.87
CA ILE A 80 -8.55 6.26 -1.39
C ILE A 80 -8.94 7.27 -2.47
N ARG A 81 -8.80 8.56 -2.19
CA ARG A 81 -8.99 9.62 -3.19
C ARG A 81 -7.78 9.63 -4.13
N ILE A 82 -7.98 9.22 -5.38
CA ILE A 82 -6.96 9.29 -6.42
C ILE A 82 -6.96 10.70 -6.98
N ASP A 83 -5.93 11.46 -6.65
CA ASP A 83 -5.68 12.73 -7.32
C ASP A 83 -4.86 12.44 -8.58
N LYS A 84 -5.51 12.48 -9.75
CA LYS A 84 -4.85 12.11 -11.01
C LYS A 84 -3.95 13.22 -11.56
N GLU A 85 -3.76 14.33 -10.86
CA GLU A 85 -3.16 15.54 -11.40
C GLU A 85 -2.06 16.14 -10.51
N ASN A 86 -1.09 15.34 -10.05
CA ASN A 86 0.23 15.88 -9.73
C ASN A 86 1.29 14.78 -9.62
N ASN A 87 1.82 14.36 -10.77
CA ASN A 87 3.19 13.88 -10.82
C ASN A 87 4.09 15.09 -11.19
N ARG A 88 4.23 16.01 -10.23
CA ARG A 88 5.39 16.90 -10.17
C ARG A 88 5.98 16.77 -8.78
N GLU A 89 7.14 16.13 -8.76
CA GLU A 89 8.19 16.26 -7.75
C GLU A 89 7.78 16.06 -6.28
N LYS A 90 7.96 14.84 -5.80
CA LYS A 90 8.59 14.65 -4.48
C LYS A 90 9.82 13.78 -4.65
N SER A 91 10.88 14.47 -5.11
CA SER A 91 12.21 14.40 -4.53
C SER A 91 12.29 13.46 -3.33
N HIS A 92 13.06 12.40 -3.47
CA HIS A 92 13.63 11.70 -2.33
C HIS A 92 14.55 12.70 -1.63
N PRO A 93 14.27 13.23 -0.43
CA PRO A 93 15.33 13.87 0.33
C PRO A 93 16.10 12.75 1.00
N ASN A 94 17.19 12.33 0.34
CA ASN A 94 18.46 11.97 0.97
C ASN A 94 19.53 11.79 -0.13
N SER A 95 19.77 12.88 -0.87
CA SER A 95 21.11 13.45 -1.03
C SER A 95 21.25 14.35 0.21
N ILE A 96 22.19 14.30 1.15
CA ILE A 96 23.62 13.95 1.25
C ILE A 96 23.87 13.71 2.76
N ILE A 97 24.87 12.93 3.18
CA ILE A 97 25.86 13.30 4.22
C ILE A 97 27.07 12.34 4.08
N ALA A 98 28.21 12.97 3.74
CA ALA A 98 29.61 12.52 3.79
C ALA A 98 30.09 11.45 2.80
#